data_AF-A0A933LN68-F1
#
_entry.id   AF-A0A933LN68-F1
#
_cell.length_a   1.000
_cell.length_b   1.000
_cell.length_c   1.000
_cell.angle_alpha   90.00
_cell.angle_beta   90.00
_cell.angle_gamma   90.00
#
_symmetry.space_group_name_H-M   'P 1'
#
loop_
_entity.id
_entity.type
_entity.pdbx_description
1 polymer ?
#
loop_
_entity_poly.entity_id
_entity_poly.type
_entity_poly.pdbx_seq_one_letter_code
_entity_poly.pdbx_strand_id
1 'polypeptide(L)' 'MRLLEHAALELIALTGLNVAPYREADSPEATAEVARALGGTVVVKALIPAGRRGKEGAGG' A
#
# COMPACT_ATOMS: atom_id res chain seq x y z
N MET A 1 19.10 5.79 3.14
CA MET A 1 17.76 5.60 3.74
C MET A 1 16.80 5.27 2.61
N ARG A 2 15.97 4.22 2.73
CA ARG A 2 14.95 3.87 1.72
C ARG A 2 13.57 4.10 2.33
N LEU A 3 12.72 4.86 1.65
CA LEU A 3 11.36 5.16 2.12
C LEU A 3 10.44 3.95 1.90
N LEU A 4 9.46 3.78 2.80
CA LEU A 4 8.32 2.89 2.60
C LEU A 4 7.32 3.53 1.63
N GLU A 5 6.47 2.72 1.01
CA GLU A 5 5.53 3.18 -0.02
C GLU A 5 4.56 4.23 0.50
N HIS A 6 4.03 4.07 1.72
CA HIS A 6 3.15 5.06 2.35
C HIS A 6 3.84 6.43 2.51
N ALA A 7 5.10 6.44 2.95
CA ALA A 7 5.86 7.67 3.18
C ALA A 7 6.16 8.39 1.85
N ALA A 8 6.42 7.63 0.77
CA ALA A 8 6.57 8.21 -0.56
C ALA A 8 5.24 8.79 -1.08
N LEU A 9 4.12 8.12 -0.84
CA LEU A 9 2.79 8.57 -1.24
C LEU A 9 2.37 9.84 -0.50
N GLU A 10 2.64 9.95 0.81
CA GLU A 10 2.45 11.17 1.59
C GLU A 10 3.23 12.36 1.01
N LEU A 11 4.51 12.17 0.70
CA LEU A 11 5.34 13.22 0.10
C LEU A 11 4.83 13.66 -1.28
N ILE A 12 4.33 12.73 -2.09
CA ILE A 12 3.73 13.05 -3.40
C ILE A 12 2.43 13.84 -3.22
N ALA A 13 1.57 13.46 -2.26
CA ALA A 13 0.32 14.17 -2.00
C ALA A 13 0.57 15.64 -1.60
N LEU A 14 1.64 15.92 -0.85
CA LEU A 14 2.05 17.29 -0.48
C LEU A 14 2.43 18.16 -1.68
N THR A 15 2.75 17.56 -2.84
CA THR A 15 3.05 18.31 -4.08
C THR A 15 1.80 18.70 -4.88
N GLY A 16 0.60 18.34 -4.41
CA GLY A 16 -0.67 18.58 -5.11
C GLY A 16 -0.98 17.55 -6.21
N LEU A 17 -0.14 16.53 -6.37
CA LEU A 17 -0.43 15.38 -7.23
C LEU A 17 -1.42 14.44 -6.55
N ASN A 18 -2.38 13.92 -7.33
CA ASN A 18 -3.38 13.02 -6.80
C ASN A 18 -2.79 11.64 -6.50
N VAL A 19 -3.05 11.14 -5.30
CA VAL A 19 -2.60 9.83 -4.84
C VAL A 19 -3.84 8.97 -4.57
N ALA A 20 -3.81 7.73 -5.04
CA ALA A 20 -4.91 6.79 -4.81
C ALA A 20 -5.12 6.59 -3.29
N PRO A 21 -6.38 6.52 -2.80
CA PRO A 21 -6.64 6.25 -1.40
C PRO A 21 -5.95 4.96 -0.95
N TYR A 22 -5.20 5.04 0.15
CA TYR A 22 -4.51 3.90 0.75
C TYR A 22 -4.65 3.94 2.27
N ARG A 23 -4.46 2.78 2.91
CA ARG A 23 -4.32 2.65 4.35
C ARG A 23 -3.31 1.54 4.66
N GLU A 24 -2.62 1.67 5.78
CA GLU A 24 -1.74 0.64 6.31
C GLU A 24 -2.53 -0.36 7.16
N ALA A 25 -2.05 -1.59 7.19
CA ALA A 25 -2.55 -2.66 8.05
C ALA A 25 -1.37 -3.52 8.49
N ASP A 26 -1.39 -3.94 9.75
CA ASP A 26 -0.32 -4.71 10.41
C ASP A 26 -0.73 -6.17 10.72
N SER A 27 -1.97 -6.54 10.40
CA SER A 27 -2.52 -7.88 10.56
C SER A 27 -3.41 -8.29 9.37
N PRO A 28 -3.58 -9.59 9.11
CA PRO A 28 -4.53 -10.09 8.11
C PRO A 28 -5.96 -9.59 8.36
N GLU A 29 -6.40 -9.54 9.61
CA GLU A 29 -7.72 -9.07 10.01
C GLU A 29 -7.90 -7.58 9.69
N ALA A 30 -6.93 -6.74 10.07
CA ALA A 30 -6.94 -5.31 9.74
C ALA A 30 -6.90 -5.08 8.21
N THR A 31 -6.18 -5.94 7.46
CA THR A 31 -6.14 -5.87 6.00
C THR A 31 -7.53 -6.08 5.40
N ALA A 32 -8.29 -7.05 5.92
CA ALA A 32 -9.65 -7.31 5.46
C ALA A 32 -10.61 -6.16 5.77
N GLU A 33 -10.50 -5.54 6.94
CA GLU A 33 -11.29 -4.36 7.32
C GLU A 33 -10.98 -3.15 6.44
N VAL A 34 -9.69 -2.88 6.20
CA VAL A 34 -9.23 -1.82 5.30
C VAL A 34 -9.74 -2.05 3.88
N ALA A 35 -9.66 -3.27 3.36
CA ALA A 35 -10.15 -3.61 2.03
C ALA A 35 -11.66 -3.33 1.89
N ARG A 36 -12.47 -3.71 2.89
CA ARG A 36 -13.91 -3.40 2.90
C ARG A 36 -14.19 -1.91 2.97
N ALA A 37 -13.42 -1.16 3.76
CA ALA A 37 -13.60 0.28 3.93
C ALA A 37 -13.22 1.10 2.68
N LEU A 38 -12.20 0.66 1.93
CA LEU A 38 -11.80 1.29 0.67
C LEU A 38 -12.79 0.99 -0.47
N GLY A 39 -13.42 -0.18 -0.45
CA GLY A 39 -14.41 -0.61 -1.43
C GLY A 39 -13.83 -0.97 -2.81
N GLY A 40 -14.60 -1.69 -3.61
CA GLY A 40 -14.18 -2.14 -4.94
C GLY A 40 -13.03 -3.16 -4.91
N THR A 41 -12.30 -3.27 -6.02
CA THR A 41 -11.12 -4.14 -6.11
C THR A 41 -9.90 -3.40 -5.55
N VAL A 42 -9.28 -3.98 -4.52
CA VAL A 42 -8.08 -3.42 -3.87
C VAL A 42 -6.83 -4.23 -4.18
N VAL A 43 -5.66 -3.61 -4.03
CA VAL A 43 -4.35 -4.27 -4.16
C VAL A 43 -3.65 -4.22 -2.80
N VAL A 44 -3.32 -5.39 -2.25
CA VAL A 44 -2.51 -5.50 -1.03
C VAL A 44 -1.04 -5.51 -1.42
N LYS A 45 -0.25 -4.62 -0.83
CA LYS A 45 1.20 -4.55 -1.04
C LYS A 45 1.88 -4.63 0.31
N ALA A 46 2.88 -5.49 0.43
CA ALA A 46 3.74 -5.48 1.61
C ALA A 46 4.37 -4.08 1.79
N LEU A 47 4.77 -3.72 3.01
CA LEU A 47 5.45 -2.45 3.30
C LEU A 47 6.89 -2.76 3.75
N ILE A 48 7.80 -2.91 2.78
CA ILE A 48 9.22 -3.22 3.00
C ILE A 48 10.05 -2.23 2.19
N PRO A 49 11.24 -1.82 2.67
CA PRO A 49 12.09 -0.89 1.96
C PRO A 49 12.89 -1.62 0.86
N ALA A 50 12.20 -2.25 -0.10
CA ALA A 50 12.78 -2.88 -1.29
C ALA A 50 11.76 -2.89 -2.44
N GLY A 51 12.16 -2.40 -3.63
CA GLY A 51 11.30 -2.38 -4.81
C GLY A 51 11.46 -3.64 -5.66
N ARG A 52 10.42 -4.49 -5.75
CA ARG A 52 10.16 -5.53 -6.79
C ARG A 52 8.90 -6.40 -6.54
N ARG A 53 7.89 -5.89 -5.83
CA ARG A 53 6.77 -6.71 -5.32
C ARG A 53 5.80 -7.29 -6.36
N GLY A 54 5.86 -6.85 -7.62
CA GLY A 54 5.00 -7.41 -8.67
C GLY A 54 5.42 -8.80 -9.18
N LYS A 55 6.60 -9.30 -8.80
CA LYS A 55 7.16 -10.56 -9.34
C LYS A 55 7.38 -11.68 -8.33
N GLU A 56 7.36 -11.40 -7.02
CA GLU A 56 7.80 -12.39 -6.02
C GLU A 56 6.73 -12.77 -4.98
N GLY A 57 5.46 -12.39 -5.18
CA GLY A 57 4.41 -12.70 -4.21
C GLY A 57 3.00 -12.65 -4.79
N ALA A 58 2.69 -13.58 -5.70
CA ALA A 58 1.34 -14.01 -6.02
C ALA A 58 1.37 -15.39 -6.73
N GLY A 59 1.30 -16.47 -5.94
CA GLY A 59 1.02 -17.84 -6.37
C GLY A 59 2.25 -18.65 -6.84
N GLY A 60 2.44 -19.91 -6.45
CA GLY A 60 1.54 -20.86 -5.79
C GLY A 60 1.99 -21.38 -4.42
#